data_AF-A0A1S6ITD5-F1
#
_entry.id   AF-A0A1S6ITD5-F1
#
_cell.length_a   1.000
_cell.length_b   1.000
_cell.length_c   1.000
_cell.angle_alpha   90.00
_cell.angle_beta   90.00
_cell.angle_gamma   90.00
#
_symmetry.space_group_name_H-M   'P 1'
#
loop_
_entity.id
_entity.type
_entity.pdbx_description
1 polymer ?
#
loop_
_entity_poly.entity_id
_entity_poly.type
_entity_poly.pdbx_seq_one_letter_code
_entity_poly.pdbx_strand_id
1 'polypeptide(L)'
;MEAKLPADETKGYVPAYEYRITLHGLTEWIGRISLRIGYNENIRYGGNIGYEINKAYRGKHYAVKACEIVKQVAIAHGMDKIIITCNPDNYPSRKNCEKIGAKLTEIVD
;
A
#
# COMPACT_ATOMS: atom_id res chain seq x y z
N MET A 1 7.76 5.66 10.75
CA MET A 1 6.38 6.16 10.55
C MET A 1 6.46 7.66 10.42
N GLU A 2 5.82 8.23 9.41
CA GLU A 2 5.84 9.66 9.09
C GLU A 2 4.61 10.39 9.62
N ALA A 3 3.42 9.78 9.52
CA ALA A 3 2.20 10.34 10.08
C ALA A 3 1.18 9.26 10.46
N LYS A 4 0.30 9.62 11.41
CA LYS A 4 -0.99 8.96 11.66
C LYS A 4 -2.08 9.95 11.30
N LEU A 5 -2.92 9.62 10.33
CA LEU A 5 -3.99 10.47 9.85
C LEU A 5 -5.32 9.95 10.43
N PRO A 6 -6.12 10.79 11.11
CA PRO A 6 -7.44 10.40 11.56
C PRO A 6 -8.38 10.21 10.37
N ALA A 7 -9.56 9.61 10.62
CA ALA A 7 -10.63 9.59 9.65
C ALA A 7 -11.13 11.01 9.34
N ASP A 8 -11.63 11.21 8.12
CA ASP A 8 -12.36 12.42 7.71
C ASP A 8 -13.62 11.96 6.97
N GLU A 9 -14.74 11.90 7.69
CA GLU A 9 -16.02 11.41 7.16
C GLU A 9 -16.54 12.28 6.01
N THR A 10 -16.28 13.59 6.04
CA THR A 10 -16.74 14.53 5.00
C THR A 10 -16.13 14.24 3.64
N LYS A 11 -14.95 13.60 3.63
CA LYS A 11 -14.23 13.17 2.42
C LYS A 11 -14.29 11.66 2.20
N GLY A 12 -14.95 10.92 3.10
CA GLY A 12 -14.92 9.46 3.12
C GLY A 12 -13.51 8.89 3.34
N TYR A 13 -12.65 9.56 4.11
CA TYR A 13 -11.32 9.04 4.45
C TYR A 13 -11.39 8.20 5.71
N VAL A 14 -10.82 7.00 5.64
CA VAL A 14 -10.58 6.15 6.81
C VAL A 14 -9.24 6.54 7.46
N PRO A 15 -8.98 6.14 8.73
CA PRO A 15 -7.68 6.38 9.35
C PRO A 15 -6.54 5.79 8.53
N ALA A 16 -5.40 6.46 8.49
CA ALA A 16 -4.26 6.01 7.68
C ALA A 16 -2.92 6.18 8.38
N TYR A 17 -1.98 5.35 8.00
CA TYR A 17 -0.57 5.45 8.36
C TYR A 17 0.26 5.78 7.14
N GLU A 18 1.12 6.78 7.27
CA GLU A 18 2.12 7.09 6.27
C GLU A 18 3.50 6.64 6.75
N TYR A 19 4.22 5.92 5.91
CA TYR A 19 5.58 5.46 6.18
C TYR A 19 6.54 5.86 5.06
N ARG A 20 7.75 6.24 5.44
CA ARG A 20 8.90 6.26 4.55
C ARG A 20 9.44 4.84 4.38
N ILE A 21 9.83 4.50 3.16
CA ILE A 21 10.57 3.28 2.85
C ILE A 21 12.04 3.65 2.84
N THR A 22 12.84 3.05 3.71
CA THR A 22 14.29 3.22 3.76
C THR A 22 14.99 1.88 3.55
N LEU A 23 16.25 1.92 3.13
CA LEU A 23 17.11 0.75 3.19
C LEU A 23 17.75 0.65 4.57
N HIS A 24 18.02 -0.58 5.01
CA HIS A 24 18.66 -0.80 6.31
C HIS A 24 20.01 -0.05 6.38
N GLY A 25 20.21 0.71 7.45
CA GLY A 25 21.41 1.53 7.65
C GLY A 25 21.45 2.84 6.89
N LEU A 26 20.46 3.16 6.03
CA LEU A 26 20.36 4.44 5.34
C LEU A 26 19.27 5.33 5.96
N THR A 27 19.56 6.62 6.06
CA THR A 27 18.61 7.66 6.48
C THR A 27 17.79 8.18 5.30
N GLU A 28 18.30 8.02 4.07
CA GLU A 28 17.59 8.42 2.85
C GLU A 28 16.42 7.47 2.57
N TRP A 29 15.27 8.07 2.24
CA TRP A 29 14.08 7.33 1.87
C TRP A 29 14.06 7.08 0.36
N ILE A 30 13.74 5.85 0.00
CA ILE A 30 13.69 5.37 -1.39
C ILE A 30 12.26 5.36 -1.94
N GLY A 31 11.28 5.71 -1.10
CA GLY A 31 9.87 5.70 -1.43
C GLY A 31 8.98 5.95 -0.21
N ARG A 32 7.67 5.88 -0.42
CA ARG A 32 6.64 6.04 0.61
C ARG A 32 5.56 4.99 0.45
N ILE A 33 4.90 4.64 1.55
CA ILE A 33 3.76 3.74 1.58
C ILE A 33 2.72 4.22 2.59
N SER A 34 1.49 4.26 2.12
CA SER A 34 0.29 4.61 2.86
C SER A 34 -0.51 3.34 3.13
N LEU A 35 -0.94 3.14 4.37
CA LEU A 35 -1.85 2.07 4.79
C LEU A 35 -3.12 2.69 5.38
N ARG A 36 -4.25 2.48 4.71
CA ARG A 36 -5.59 2.94 5.09
C ARG A 36 -6.34 1.81 5.81
N ILE A 37 -6.80 2.07 7.03
CA ILE A 37 -7.40 1.10 7.95
C ILE A 37 -8.93 1.16 7.88
N GLY A 38 -9.55 0.07 7.46
CA GLY A 38 -11.01 -0.04 7.31
C GLY A 38 -11.44 -0.11 5.84
N TYR A 39 -12.76 -0.14 5.63
CA TYR A 39 -13.37 -0.32 4.31
C TYR A 39 -14.54 0.65 4.13
N ASN A 40 -14.56 1.32 2.99
CA ASN A 40 -15.68 2.10 2.49
C ASN A 40 -15.60 2.15 0.96
N GLU A 41 -16.48 2.94 0.33
CA GLU A 41 -16.51 3.09 -1.12
C GLU A 41 -15.19 3.62 -1.70
N ASN A 42 -14.56 4.60 -1.05
CA ASN A 42 -13.25 5.12 -1.47
C ASN A 42 -12.16 4.04 -1.42
N ILE A 43 -12.17 3.18 -0.40
CA ILE A 43 -11.21 2.07 -0.29
C ILE A 43 -11.47 0.98 -1.34
N ARG A 44 -12.72 0.79 -1.77
CA ARG A 44 -13.04 -0.16 -2.84
C ARG A 44 -12.29 0.16 -4.13
N TYR A 45 -12.22 1.43 -4.51
CA TYR A 45 -11.56 1.87 -5.75
C TYR A 45 -10.10 2.32 -5.54
N GLY A 46 -9.80 2.96 -4.42
CA GLY A 46 -8.47 3.48 -4.10
C GLY A 46 -7.54 2.49 -3.38
N GLY A 47 -8.08 1.37 -2.91
CA GLY A 47 -7.35 0.36 -2.16
C GLY A 47 -6.96 0.80 -0.75
N ASN A 48 -6.57 -0.17 0.08
CA ASN A 48 -6.01 0.04 1.41
C ASN A 48 -4.54 0.45 1.39
N ILE A 49 -3.78 0.04 0.37
CA ILE A 49 -2.35 0.37 0.26
C ILE A 49 -2.11 1.24 -0.97
N GLY A 50 -1.44 2.38 -0.76
CA GLY A 50 -0.83 3.16 -1.84
C GLY A 50 0.67 3.26 -1.62
N TYR A 51 1.47 3.18 -2.68
CA TYR A 51 2.92 3.33 -2.55
C TYR A 51 3.54 4.05 -3.74
N GLU A 52 4.70 4.63 -3.50
CA GLU A 52 5.56 5.18 -4.54
C GLU A 52 7.02 4.80 -4.24
N ILE A 53 7.74 4.35 -5.27
CA ILE A 53 9.19 4.11 -5.21
C ILE A 53 9.88 5.12 -6.13
N ASN A 54 10.90 5.78 -5.59
CA ASN A 54 11.75 6.72 -6.34
C ASN A 54 12.33 6.03 -7.58
N LYS A 55 12.37 6.74 -8.72
CA LYS A 55 12.74 6.15 -10.03
C LYS A 55 14.03 5.34 -10.01
N ALA A 56 15.06 5.81 -9.31
CA ALA A 56 16.36 5.15 -9.17
C ALA A 56 16.33 3.79 -8.46
N TYR A 57 15.25 3.50 -7.72
CA TYR A 57 15.09 2.30 -6.89
C TYR A 57 14.00 1.34 -7.41
N ARG A 58 13.36 1.66 -8.55
CA ARG A 58 12.35 0.80 -9.19
C ARG A 58 12.99 -0.48 -9.76
N GLY A 59 12.16 -1.49 -10.03
CA GLY A 59 12.61 -2.79 -10.56
C GLY A 59 13.29 -3.72 -9.56
N LYS A 60 13.50 -3.29 -8.30
CA LYS A 60 14.17 -4.06 -7.23
C LYS A 60 13.21 -4.71 -6.22
N HIS A 61 11.91 -4.74 -6.54
CA HIS A 61 10.85 -5.30 -5.68
C HIS A 61 10.71 -4.66 -4.28
N TYR A 62 11.18 -3.43 -4.06
CA TYR A 62 11.04 -2.77 -2.76
C TYR A 62 9.59 -2.47 -2.37
N ALA A 63 8.72 -2.17 -3.34
CA ALA A 63 7.28 -2.01 -3.08
C ALA A 63 6.65 -3.27 -2.50
N VAL A 64 7.01 -4.45 -3.04
CA VAL A 64 6.54 -5.77 -2.56
C VAL A 64 6.91 -5.96 -1.10
N LYS A 65 8.19 -5.79 -0.78
CA LYS A 65 8.70 -5.93 0.59
C LYS A 65 8.02 -4.94 1.55
N ALA A 66 7.82 -3.69 1.11
CA ALA A 66 7.13 -2.69 1.90
C ALA A 66 5.66 -3.10 2.19
N CYS A 67 4.95 -3.59 1.17
CA CYS A 67 3.58 -4.11 1.32
C CYS A 67 3.49 -5.28 2.31
N GLU A 68 4.44 -6.23 2.27
CA GLU A 68 4.50 -7.36 3.21
C GLU A 68 4.71 -6.91 4.67
N ILE A 69 5.51 -5.86 4.88
CA ILE A 69 5.75 -5.28 6.20
C ILE A 69 4.49 -4.57 6.71
N VAL A 70 3.90 -3.66 5.92
CA VAL A 70 2.71 -2.91 6.37
C VAL A 70 1.48 -3.80 6.51
N LYS A 71 1.42 -4.94 5.80
CA LYS A 71 0.38 -5.97 6.01
C LYS A 71 0.31 -6.42 7.47
N GLN A 72 1.44 -6.51 8.18
CA GLN A 72 1.44 -6.90 9.59
C GLN A 72 0.72 -5.85 10.47
N VAL A 73 0.80 -4.57 10.10
CA VAL A 73 0.07 -3.50 10.78
C VAL A 73 -1.43 -3.64 10.55
N ALA A 74 -1.86 -3.93 9.32
CA ALA A 74 -3.27 -4.18 9.02
C ALA A 74 -3.82 -5.38 9.81
N ILE A 75 -3.04 -6.47 9.90
CA ILE A 75 -3.39 -7.64 10.72
C ILE A 75 -3.54 -7.26 12.19
N ALA A 76 -2.62 -6.46 12.74
CA ALA A 76 -2.70 -5.97 14.11
C ALA A 76 -3.95 -5.09 14.38
N HIS A 77 -4.50 -4.46 13.34
CA HIS A 77 -5.77 -3.75 13.39
C HIS A 77 -7.00 -4.64 13.19
N GLY A 78 -6.84 -5.96 13.11
CA GLY A 78 -7.93 -6.91 12.93
C GLY A 78 -8.50 -6.94 11.51
N MET A 79 -7.76 -6.44 10.51
CA MET A 79 -8.19 -6.51 9.11
C MET A 79 -8.02 -7.92 8.56
N ASP A 80 -9.08 -8.44 7.95
CA ASP A 80 -9.18 -9.76 7.33
C ASP A 80 -8.76 -9.79 5.85
N LYS A 81 -8.81 -8.63 5.19
CA LYS A 81 -8.40 -8.44 3.79
C LYS A 81 -7.69 -7.11 3.58
N ILE A 82 -6.94 -7.00 2.50
CA ILE A 82 -6.30 -5.76 2.08
C ILE A 82 -6.52 -5.62 0.59
N ILE A 83 -7.12 -4.52 0.17
CA ILE A 83 -7.28 -4.20 -1.25
C ILE A 83 -6.02 -3.45 -1.69
N ILE A 84 -5.32 -3.98 -2.68
CA ILE A 84 -4.21 -3.28 -3.33
C ILE A 84 -4.68 -2.98 -4.75
N THR A 85 -4.96 -1.71 -5.04
CA THR A 85 -5.27 -1.30 -6.40
C THR A 85 -3.97 -0.87 -7.08
N CYS A 86 -3.79 -1.33 -8.31
CA CYS A 86 -2.71 -0.89 -9.16
C CYS A 86 -3.27 -0.61 -10.55
N ASN A 87 -2.64 0.31 -11.27
CA ASN A 87 -3.00 0.55 -12.66
C ASN A 87 -2.83 -0.78 -13.43
N PRO A 88 -3.89 -1.29 -14.11
CA PRO A 88 -3.89 -2.59 -14.77
C PRO A 88 -2.82 -2.70 -15.88
N ASP A 89 -2.46 -1.58 -16.51
CA ASP A 89 -1.42 -1.53 -17.55
C ASP A 89 0.00 -1.58 -17.00
N ASN A 90 0.16 -1.47 -15.67
CA ASN A 90 1.44 -1.62 -15.00
C ASN A 90 1.74 -3.11 -14.78
N TYR A 91 2.12 -3.81 -15.85
CA TYR A 91 2.51 -5.22 -15.84
C TYR A 91 3.49 -5.61 -14.70
N PRO A 92 4.52 -4.79 -14.37
CA PRO A 92 5.35 -5.02 -13.18
C PRO A 92 4.58 -5.06 -11.86
N SER A 93 3.53 -4.26 -11.71
CA SER A 93 2.69 -4.20 -10.52
C SER A 93 1.80 -5.43 -10.35
N ARG A 94 1.27 -5.98 -11.45
CA ARG A 94 0.48 -7.23 -11.42
C ARG A 94 1.33 -8.41 -10.96
N LYS A 95 2.54 -8.57 -11.52
CA LYS A 95 3.49 -9.62 -11.13
C LYS A 95 3.96 -9.46 -9.67
N ASN A 96 4.03 -8.23 -9.17
CA ASN A 96 4.33 -7.95 -7.77
C ASN A 96 3.19 -8.39 -6.84
N CYS A 97 1.92 -8.16 -7.21
CA CYS A 97 0.78 -8.60 -6.41
C CYS A 97 0.74 -10.13 -6.25
N GLU A 98 0.98 -10.87 -7.35
CA GLU A 98 1.08 -12.33 -7.32
C GLU A 98 2.19 -12.82 -6.39
N LYS A 99 3.36 -12.17 -6.39
CA LYS A 99 4.49 -12.51 -5.51
C LYS A 99 4.20 -12.34 -4.02
N ILE A 100 3.34 -11.37 -3.66
CA ILE A 100 2.92 -11.12 -2.26
C ILE A 100 1.83 -12.12 -1.83
N GLY A 101 1.43 -13.05 -2.72
CA GLY A 101 0.31 -13.95 -2.50
C GLY A 101 -1.05 -13.25 -2.55
N ALA A 102 -1.12 -12.04 -3.13
CA ALA A 102 -2.39 -11.38 -3.35
C ALA A 102 -3.14 -12.11 -4.47
N LYS A 103 -4.41 -12.42 -4.21
CA LYS A 103 -5.31 -12.94 -5.24
C LYS A 103 -5.91 -11.75 -5.98
N LEU A 104 -5.83 -11.76 -7.31
CA LEU A 104 -6.56 -10.81 -8.13
C LEU A 104 -8.06 -10.99 -7.88
N THR A 105 -8.73 -9.96 -7.38
CA THR A 105 -10.16 -10.00 -7.06
C THR A 105 -11.02 -9.45 -8.18
N GLU A 106 -10.59 -8.35 -8.83
CA GLU A 106 -11.37 -7.65 -9.85
C GLU A 106 -10.42 -6.85 -10.74
N ILE A 107 -10.74 -6.74 -12.03
CA ILE A 107 -10.19 -5.74 -12.95
C ILE A 107 -11.37 -4.83 -13.31
N VAL A 108 -11.21 -3.54 -13.06
CA VAL A 108 -12.24 -2.53 -13.36
C VAL A 108 -11.70 -1.70 -14.52
N ASP A 109 -12.46 -1.62 -15.62
CA ASP A 109 -12.18 -0.78 -16.79
C ASP A 109 -12.61 0.68 -16.56
#